data_AF-A0A1M5ABC8-F1
#
_entry.id   AF-A0A1M5ABC8-F1
#
_cell.length_a   1.000
_cell.length_b   1.000
_cell.length_c   1.000
_cell.angle_alpha   90.00
_cell.angle_beta   90.00
_cell.angle_gamma   90.00
#
_symmetry.space_group_name_H-M   'P 1'
#
loop_
_entity.id
_entity.type
_entity.pdbx_description
1 polymer ?
#
loop_
_entity_poly.entity_id
_entity_poly.type
_entity_poly.pdbx_seq_one_letter_code
_entity_poly.pdbx_strand_id
1 'polypeptide(L)'
;MEYHWEKRGIVKAVVFSFITCGIYGIYWMYALTNECHEAAGRQTTASGGMACLYTFVTCGIYYFYWLYKMGATLSEAKRNRGIYVDGDDSIMYLLFAFFGLAIVSEALIQSTLNDLYDFDEAVARGENLPTAQG
;
A
#
# COMPACT_ATOMS: atom_id res chain seq x y z
N MET A 1 9.96 -16.96 -6.38
CA MET A 1 10.36 -15.83 -5.53
C MET A 1 9.65 -16.03 -4.21
N GLU A 2 10.38 -16.26 -3.12
CA GLU A 2 9.75 -16.29 -1.79
C GLU A 2 9.44 -14.84 -1.43
N TYR A 3 8.16 -14.48 -1.41
CA TYR A 3 7.69 -13.20 -0.89
C TYR A 3 7.43 -13.37 0.60
N HIS A 4 7.84 -12.40 1.41
CA HIS A 4 7.61 -12.37 2.86
C HIS A 4 6.43 -11.47 3.25
N TRP A 5 5.55 -11.15 2.30
CA TRP A 5 4.32 -10.41 2.55
C TRP A 5 3.08 -11.26 2.22
N GLU A 6 2.06 -11.14 3.08
CA GLU A 6 0.85 -11.96 3.03
C GLU A 6 -0.39 -11.11 2.74
N LYS A 7 -1.42 -11.75 2.17
CA LYS A 7 -2.71 -11.11 1.92
C LYS A 7 -3.35 -10.67 3.23
N ARG A 8 -3.70 -9.39 3.35
CA ARG A 8 -4.34 -8.84 4.55
C ARG A 8 -5.79 -8.44 4.28
N GLY A 9 -6.64 -8.69 5.26
CA GLY A 9 -8.05 -8.31 5.22
C GLY A 9 -8.23 -6.82 5.52
N ILE A 10 -8.63 -6.04 4.52
CA ILE A 10 -8.88 -4.59 4.63
C ILE A 10 -9.88 -4.27 5.75
N VAL A 11 -10.97 -5.03 5.84
CA VAL A 11 -12.02 -4.83 6.87
C VAL A 11 -11.44 -4.98 8.28
N LYS A 12 -10.58 -5.99 8.50
CA LYS A 12 -9.91 -6.16 9.80
C LYS A 12 -9.04 -4.94 10.10
N ALA A 13 -8.29 -4.47 9.11
CA ALA A 13 -7.39 -3.35 9.32
C ALA A 13 -8.13 -2.06 9.68
N VAL A 14 -9.20 -1.75 8.94
CA VAL A 14 -10.06 -0.58 9.19
C VAL A 14 -10.71 -0.65 10.58
N VAL A 15 -11.34 -1.79 10.92
CA VAL A 15 -12.05 -1.96 12.20
C VAL A 15 -11.09 -1.83 13.38
N PHE A 16 -9.92 -2.46 13.31
CA PHE A 16 -8.93 -2.39 14.39
C PHE A 16 -8.35 -0.98 14.54
N SER A 17 -8.17 -0.21 13.47
CA SER A 17 -7.76 1.19 13.55
C SER A 17 -8.72 2.05 14.37
N PHE A 18 -10.03 1.82 14.26
CA PHE A 18 -11.02 2.52 15.10
C PHE A 18 -11.06 2.00 16.54
N ILE A 19 -11.05 0.68 16.73
CA ILE A 19 -11.13 0.06 18.08
C ILE A 19 -9.91 0.44 18.94
N THR A 20 -8.74 0.54 18.32
CA THR A 20 -7.48 0.85 19.02
C THR A 20 -7.15 2.35 19.05
N CYS A 21 -8.11 3.22 18.72
CA CYS A 21 -7.92 4.68 18.69
C CYS A 21 -6.72 5.11 17.82
N GLY A 22 -6.52 4.46 16.67
CA GLY A 22 -5.47 4.77 15.71
C GLY A 22 -4.13 4.05 15.93
N ILE A 23 -3.93 3.34 17.05
CA ILE A 23 -2.67 2.62 17.32
C ILE A 23 -2.44 1.53 16.28
N TYR A 24 -3.47 0.77 15.93
CA TYR A 24 -3.39 -0.23 14.87
C TYR A 24 -3.12 0.42 13.50
N GLY A 25 -3.62 1.64 13.25
CA GLY A 25 -3.33 2.38 12.02
C GLY A 25 -1.82 2.63 11.83
N ILE A 26 -1.10 2.90 12.92
CA ILE A 26 0.37 3.04 12.88
C ILE A 26 1.04 1.71 12.51
N TYR A 27 0.60 0.60 13.11
CA TYR A 27 1.09 -0.73 12.73
C TYR A 27 0.76 -1.06 11.26
N TRP A 28 -0.42 -0.67 10.80
CA TRP A 28 -0.84 -0.91 9.42
C TRP A 28 0.02 -0.11 8.44
N MET A 29 0.28 1.17 8.72
CA MET A 29 1.21 2.01 7.97
C MET A 29 2.61 1.39 7.90
N TYR A 30 3.13 0.88 9.02
CA TYR A 30 4.41 0.16 9.05
C TYR A 30 4.42 -1.02 8.08
N ALA A 31 3.37 -1.85 8.13
CA ALA A 31 3.26 -3.03 7.28
C ALA A 31 3.14 -2.65 5.81
N LEU A 32 2.20 -1.76 5.46
CA LEU A 32 1.98 -1.28 4.09
C LEU A 32 3.27 -0.73 3.48
N THR A 33 4.07 0.01 4.27
CA THR A 33 5.34 0.56 3.78
C THR A 33 6.30 -0.54 3.33
N ASN A 34 6.51 -1.55 4.18
CA ASN A 34 7.45 -2.62 3.89
C ASN A 34 6.94 -3.51 2.74
N GLU A 35 5.65 -3.83 2.74
CA GLU A 35 5.00 -4.65 1.70
C GLU A 35 5.04 -3.94 0.33
N CYS A 36 4.80 -2.63 0.28
CA CYS A 36 4.97 -1.83 -0.94
C CYS A 36 6.42 -1.81 -1.43
N HIS A 37 7.41 -1.65 -0.54
CA HIS A 37 8.83 -1.67 -0.92
C HIS A 37 9.24 -3.04 -1.46
N GLU A 38 8.76 -4.11 -0.83
CA GLU A 38 9.00 -5.48 -1.29
C GLU A 38 8.34 -5.72 -2.65
N ALA A 39 7.08 -5.30 -2.84
CA ALA A 39 6.38 -5.42 -4.11
C ALA A 39 7.07 -4.64 -5.24
N ALA A 40 7.69 -3.50 -4.94
CA ALA A 40 8.48 -2.72 -5.90
C ALA A 40 9.91 -3.24 -6.09
N GLY A 41 10.38 -4.16 -5.23
CA GLY A 41 11.74 -4.68 -5.24
C GLY A 41 12.82 -3.69 -4.74
N ARG A 42 12.42 -2.55 -4.16
CA ARG A 42 13.34 -1.55 -3.59
C ARG A 42 12.65 -0.66 -2.57
N GLN A 43 13.43 -0.05 -1.69
CA GLN A 43 12.94 0.99 -0.79
C GLN A 43 12.70 2.29 -1.57
N THR A 44 11.46 2.76 -1.60
CA THR A 44 11.05 3.98 -2.32
C THR A 44 10.89 5.20 -1.40
N THR A 45 10.83 4.95 -0.09
CA THR A 45 10.71 5.92 1.00
C THR A 45 11.53 5.44 2.20
N ALA A 46 11.41 6.13 3.34
CA ALA A 46 11.88 5.62 4.61
C ALA A 46 11.23 4.25 4.92
N SER A 47 11.95 3.38 5.64
CA SER A 47 11.43 2.09 6.11
C SER A 47 10.16 2.28 6.95
N GLY A 48 9.32 1.25 7.10
CA GLY A 48 8.05 1.37 7.83
C GLY A 48 8.20 1.99 9.23
N GLY A 49 9.24 1.62 9.97
CA GLY A 49 9.51 2.17 11.30
C GLY A 49 9.87 3.66 11.26
N MET A 50 10.70 4.06 10.29
CA MET A 50 11.08 5.46 10.10
C MET A 50 9.92 6.30 9.56
N ALA A 51 9.08 5.74 8.70
CA ALA A 51 7.87 6.40 8.19
C ALA A 51 6.87 6.70 9.32
N CYS A 52 6.68 5.75 10.25
CA CYS A 52 5.87 5.97 11.46
C CYS A 52 6.48 7.04 12.36
N LEU A 53 7.79 6.98 12.59
CA LEU A 53 8.51 7.99 13.39
C LEU A 53 8.37 9.39 12.78
N TYR A 54 8.59 9.53 11.48
CA TYR A 54 8.46 10.82 10.80
C TYR A 54 7.01 11.33 10.82
N THR A 55 6.02 10.45 10.70
CA THR A 55 4.61 10.83 10.86
C THR A 55 4.34 11.42 12.24
N PHE A 56 4.87 10.81 13.29
CA PHE A 56 4.72 11.33 14.65
C PHE A 56 5.47 12.67 14.84
N VAL A 57 6.74 12.73 14.43
CA VAL A 57 7.60 13.91 14.60
C VAL A 57 7.10 15.12 13.80
N THR A 58 6.51 14.89 12.64
CA THR A 58 5.97 15.94 11.77
C THR A 58 4.49 16.24 12.02
N CYS A 59 3.92 15.72 13.12
CA CYS A 59 2.51 15.91 13.47
C CYS A 59 1.54 15.54 12.33
N GLY A 60 1.81 14.43 11.64
CA GLY A 60 0.97 13.93 10.55
C GLY A 60 1.31 14.49 9.17
N ILE A 61 2.18 15.50 9.03
CA ILE A 61 2.51 16.06 7.70
C ILE A 61 3.21 15.02 6.82
N TYR A 62 4.12 14.24 7.38
CA TYR A 62 4.82 13.18 6.65
C TYR A 62 3.87 12.10 6.13
N TYR A 63 2.75 11.85 6.82
CA TYR A 63 1.78 10.86 6.41
C TYR A 63 1.15 11.18 5.03
N PHE A 64 0.90 12.47 4.74
CA PHE A 64 0.44 12.90 3.41
C PHE A 64 1.49 12.65 2.33
N TYR A 65 2.75 12.97 2.63
CA TYR A 65 3.87 12.66 1.73
C TYR A 65 4.00 11.15 1.50
N TRP A 66 3.83 10.36 2.56
CA TRP A 66 3.89 8.90 2.50
C TRP A 66 2.80 8.33 1.59
N LEU A 67 1.55 8.78 1.72
CA LEU A 67 0.45 8.34 0.86
C LEU A 67 0.72 8.59 -0.62
N TYR A 68 1.20 9.78 -0.96
CA TYR A 68 1.61 10.10 -2.34
C TYR A 68 2.71 9.13 -2.83
N LYS A 69 3.72 8.89 -2.01
CA LYS A 69 4.83 8.00 -2.38
C LYS A 69 4.43 6.52 -2.48
N MET A 70 3.48 6.04 -1.68
CA MET A 70 2.96 4.67 -1.77
C MET A 70 2.21 4.44 -3.08
N GLY A 71 1.44 5.43 -3.57
CA GLY A 71 0.84 5.37 -4.91
C GLY A 71 1.90 5.15 -6.00
N ALA A 72 2.95 5.97 -6.01
CA ALA A 72 4.01 5.88 -7.01
C ALA A 72 4.78 4.54 -6.91
N THR A 73 4.93 4.02 -5.68
CA THR A 73 5.57 2.73 -5.41
C THR A 73 4.74 1.57 -5.97
N LEU A 74 3.42 1.60 -5.79
CA LEU A 74 2.52 0.60 -6.35
C LEU A 74 2.45 0.67 -7.87
N SER A 75 2.45 1.88 -8.45
CA SER A 75 2.54 2.08 -9.90
C SER A 75 3.82 1.46 -10.48
N GLU A 76 4.95 1.59 -9.78
CA GLU A 76 6.20 0.93 -10.13
C GLU A 76 6.11 -0.60 -10.00
N ALA A 77 5.52 -1.10 -8.90
CA ALA A 77 5.30 -2.53 -8.69
C ALA A 77 4.41 -3.17 -9.77
N LYS A 78 3.35 -2.48 -10.20
CA LYS A 78 2.49 -2.89 -11.34
C LYS A 78 3.28 -2.92 -12.65
N ARG A 79 4.06 -1.87 -12.95
CA ARG A 79 4.91 -1.80 -14.15
C ARG A 79 5.96 -2.91 -14.22
N ASN A 80 6.59 -3.24 -13.10
CA ASN A 80 7.58 -4.32 -13.01
C ASN A 80 6.98 -5.69 -13.37
N ARG A 81 5.66 -5.84 -13.26
CA ARG A 81 4.90 -7.04 -13.63
C ARG A 81 4.21 -6.95 -14.99
N GLY A 82 4.38 -5.85 -15.72
CA GLY A 82 3.71 -5.62 -17.00
C GLY A 82 2.20 -5.38 -16.87
N ILE A 83 1.69 -5.10 -15.67
CA ILE A 83 0.28 -4.76 -15.43
C ILE A 83 0.05 -3.32 -15.90
N TYR A 84 -1.01 -3.10 -16.67
CA TYR A 84 -1.38 -1.77 -17.13
C TYR A 84 -1.71 -0.86 -15.95
N VAL A 85 -1.25 0.40 -16.00
CA VAL A 85 -1.44 1.38 -14.93
C VAL A 85 -2.30 2.50 -15.48
N ASP A 86 -3.60 2.46 -15.21
CA ASP A 86 -4.56 3.53 -15.50
C ASP A 86 -4.39 4.68 -14.51
N GLY A 87 -3.68 5.72 -14.91
CA GLY A 87 -3.47 6.92 -14.09
C GLY A 87 -2.52 6.71 -12.90
N ASP A 88 -2.10 7.82 -12.28
CA ASP A 88 -1.25 7.79 -11.10
C ASP A 88 -2.11 7.87 -9.83
N ASP A 89 -2.37 6.71 -9.21
CA ASP A 89 -3.17 6.56 -7.97
C ASP A 89 -2.68 7.47 -6.83
N SER A 90 -1.41 7.93 -6.90
CA SER A 90 -0.76 8.85 -5.96
C SER A 90 -1.55 10.13 -5.69
N ILE A 91 -2.18 10.71 -6.71
CA ILE A 91 -2.97 11.95 -6.55
C ILE A 91 -4.32 11.66 -5.89
N MET A 92 -4.96 10.54 -6.21
CA MET A 92 -6.24 10.17 -5.60
C MET A 92 -6.08 9.93 -4.09
N TYR A 93 -5.03 9.21 -3.70
CA TYR A 93 -4.73 8.94 -2.29
C TYR A 93 -4.46 10.22 -1.49
N LEU A 94 -3.78 11.19 -2.11
CA LEU A 94 -3.52 12.50 -1.50
C LEU A 94 -4.81 13.32 -1.32
N LEU A 95 -5.69 13.32 -2.32
CA LEU A 95 -6.98 14.02 -2.25
C LEU A 95 -7.88 13.43 -1.17
N PHE A 96 -8.00 12.10 -1.08
CA PHE A 96 -8.76 11.46 -0.02
C PHE A 96 -8.23 11.80 1.38
N ALA A 97 -6.90 11.78 1.57
CA ALA A 97 -6.30 12.17 2.84
C ALA A 97 -6.63 13.62 3.22
N PHE A 98 -6.57 14.54 2.25
CA PHE A 98 -6.89 15.95 2.47
C PHE A 98 -8.33 16.18 2.94
N PHE A 99 -9.27 15.34 2.49
CA PHE A 99 -10.67 15.36 2.94
C PHE A 99 -10.93 14.51 4.20
N GLY A 100 -9.89 14.07 4.92
CA GLY A 100 -10.03 13.27 6.14
C GLY A 100 -10.31 11.79 5.90
N LEU A 101 -10.17 11.30 4.67
CA LEU A 101 -10.38 9.92 4.25
C LEU A 101 -9.06 9.15 4.11
N ALA A 102 -8.06 9.49 4.93
CA ALA A 102 -6.76 8.82 5.01
C ALA A 102 -6.85 7.29 5.08
N ILE A 103 -7.80 6.77 5.87
CA ILE A 103 -8.06 5.34 6.04
C ILE A 103 -8.56 4.66 4.75
N VAL A 104 -9.22 5.40 3.86
CA VAL A 104 -9.65 4.90 2.55
C VAL A 104 -8.43 4.74 1.64
N SER A 105 -7.50 5.68 1.68
CA SER A 105 -6.23 5.57 0.94
C SER A 105 -5.42 4.35 1.39
N GLU A 106 -5.29 4.09 2.70
CA GLU A 106 -4.64 2.87 3.21
C GLU A 106 -5.35 1.59 2.76
N ALA A 107 -6.70 1.59 2.75
CA ALA A 107 -7.48 0.47 2.25
C ALA A 107 -7.24 0.19 0.76
N LEU A 108 -7.12 1.23 -0.07
CA LEU A 108 -6.83 1.10 -1.49
C LEU A 108 -5.41 0.60 -1.76
N ILE A 109 -4.43 1.08 -0.98
CA ILE A 109 -3.05 0.57 -1.02
C ILE A 109 -3.04 -0.93 -0.68
N GLN A 110 -3.73 -1.32 0.39
CA GLN A 110 -3.85 -2.74 0.77
C GLN A 110 -4.56 -3.57 -0.29
N SER A 111 -5.61 -3.05 -0.93
CA SER A 111 -6.31 -3.73 -2.02
C SER A 111 -5.37 -3.98 -3.19
N THR A 112 -4.62 -2.95 -3.60
CA THR A 112 -3.67 -3.07 -4.70
C THR A 112 -2.57 -4.08 -4.38
N LEU A 113 -2.05 -4.08 -3.15
CA LEU A 113 -1.11 -5.12 -2.70
C LEU A 113 -1.75 -6.51 -2.81
N ASN A 114 -2.97 -6.69 -2.32
CA ASN A 114 -3.64 -7.99 -2.42
C ASN A 114 -3.83 -8.45 -3.88
N ASP A 115 -4.11 -7.54 -4.81
CA ASP A 115 -4.22 -7.86 -6.24
C ASP A 115 -2.86 -8.27 -6.83
N LEU A 116 -1.78 -7.59 -6.43
CA LEU A 116 -0.41 -7.96 -6.81
C LEU A 116 -0.01 -9.34 -6.25
N TYR A 117 -0.45 -9.67 -5.04
CA TYR A 117 -0.20 -10.98 -4.43
C TYR A 117 -0.89 -12.09 -5.22
N ASP A 118 -2.17 -11.90 -5.54
CA ASP A 118 -2.95 -12.87 -6.32
C ASP A 118 -2.35 -13.05 -7.72
N PHE A 119 -1.86 -11.97 -8.34
CA PHE A 119 -1.16 -12.03 -9.63
C PHE A 119 0.13 -12.85 -9.55
N ASP A 120 1.00 -12.57 -8.57
CA ASP A 120 2.27 -13.28 -8.41
C ASP A 120 2.04 -14.77 -8.11
N GLU A 121 1.00 -15.09 -7.34
CA GLU A 121 0.60 -16.47 -7.05
C GLU A 121 0.06 -17.19 -8.29
N ALA A 122 -0.77 -16.54 -9.11
CA ALA A 122 -1.26 -17.10 -10.38
C ALA A 122 -0.10 -17.38 -11.35
N VAL A 123 0.86 -16.46 -11.46
CA VAL A 123 2.09 -16.65 -12.25
C VAL A 123 2.89 -17.85 -11.75
N ALA A 124 3.09 -17.96 -10.43
CA ALA A 124 3.82 -19.07 -9.83
C ALA A 124 3.14 -20.44 -10.07
N ARG A 125 1.81 -20.47 -10.17
CA ARG A 125 1.01 -21.66 -10.47
C ARG A 125 0.91 -21.98 -11.96
N GLY A 126 1.37 -21.08 -12.85
CA GLY A 126 1.25 -21.25 -14.30
C GLY A 126 -0.18 -21.14 -14.82
N GLU A 127 -1.07 -20.49 -14.08
CA GLU A 127 -2.46 -20.24 -14.51
C GLU A 127 -2.48 -19.15 -15.59
N ASN A 128 -3.52 -19.15 -16.43
CA ASN A 128 -3.74 -18.03 -17.35
C ASN A 128 -3.96 -16.77 -16.52
N LEU A 129 -3.10 -15.78 -16.73
CA LEU A 129 -3.14 -14.50 -16.02
C LEU A 129 -4.58 -13.95 -16.06
N PRO A 130 -5.17 -13.54 -14.92
CA PRO A 130 -6.40 -12.76 -14.96
C PRO A 130 -6.08 -11.54 -15.82
N THR A 131 -6.78 -11.39 -16.94
CA THR A 131 -6.64 -10.24 -17.82
C THR A 131 -6.85 -9.01 -16.96
N ALA A 132 -5.77 -8.24 -16.74
CA ALA A 132 -5.82 -6.98 -16.02
C ALA A 132 -6.88 -6.11 -16.71
N GLN A 133 -8.05 -6.01 -16.09
CA GLN A 133 -9.14 -5.19 -16.59
C GLN A 133 -8.69 -3.74 -16.45
N GLY A 134 -8.57 -3.05 -17.59
CA GLY A 134 -8.58 -1.59 -17.65
C GLY A 134 -9.99 -1.04 -17.53
#